data_AF-A0A1G4FJF0-F1
#
_entry.id   AF-A0A1G4FJF0-F1
#
_cell.length_a   1.000
_cell.length_b   1.000
_cell.length_c   1.000
_cell.angle_alpha   90.00
_cell.angle_beta   90.00
_cell.angle_gamma   90.00
#
_symmetry.space_group_name_H-M   'P 1'
#
loop_
_entity.id
_entity.type
_entity.pdbx_description
1 polymer ?
#
loop_
_entity_poly.entity_id
_entity_poly.type
_entity_poly.pdbx_seq_one_letter_code
_entity_poly.pdbx_strand_id
1 'polypeptide(L)'
;MKGKSGFITFILSFIPGLSHFYLGFKERGTIFLIVFLGSILSMVGLTVVFNNDGFAAILFFMLCIIWLVALIDAFSIRKKYFMEEQANISMDEKEENIGDMKESNKKAIALAFSIVPGAGHMYLGYQKKGLIMMTAFFFVLFFIGWTNLNMFLFVLPVLWFYSFFDALHSVDGKNVEDEEISFALPKIKPEWIGWCLIVMGVLVVIERVLYPILNISYQVKNYVQTGIVSLIFIVVGIKLLIGEKRMEDKSDEEIDDGNKGEDQK
;
A
#
# COMPACT_ATOMS: atom_id res chain seq x y z
N MET A 1 4.87 5.24 -39.94
CA MET A 1 5.63 6.49 -39.67
C MET A 1 6.96 6.01 -39.11
N LYS A 2 8.08 6.16 -39.85
CA LYS A 2 9.41 5.60 -39.50
C LYS A 2 9.62 5.43 -37.98
N GLY A 3 9.86 4.18 -37.56
CA GLY A 3 10.08 3.78 -36.18
C GLY A 3 10.96 4.78 -35.41
N LYS A 4 10.41 5.28 -34.30
CA LYS A 4 11.04 6.31 -33.47
C LYS A 4 12.36 5.81 -32.88
N SER A 5 13.39 6.65 -32.87
CA SER A 5 14.74 6.24 -32.50
C SER A 5 14.87 5.88 -31.02
N GLY A 6 15.47 4.73 -30.73
CA GLY A 6 15.79 4.31 -29.37
C GLY A 6 16.78 5.24 -28.68
N PHE A 7 17.73 5.80 -29.44
CA PHE A 7 18.69 6.78 -28.91
C PHE A 7 18.00 8.08 -28.48
N ILE A 8 17.09 8.61 -29.30
CA ILE A 8 16.32 9.82 -28.95
C ILE A 8 15.42 9.54 -27.74
N THR A 9 14.80 8.37 -27.69
CA THR A 9 13.99 7.95 -26.54
C THR A 9 14.81 7.93 -25.25
N PHE A 10 16.05 7.43 -25.30
CA PHE A 10 16.98 7.43 -24.17
C PHE A 10 17.36 8.84 -23.72
N ILE A 11 17.79 9.70 -24.66
CA ILE A 11 18.20 11.07 -24.36
C ILE A 11 17.03 11.87 -23.75
N LEU A 12 15.82 11.73 -24.27
CA LEU A 12 14.65 12.42 -23.70
C LEU A 12 14.23 11.85 -22.34
N SER A 13 14.58 10.60 -22.02
CA SER A 13 14.19 10.00 -20.73
C SER A 13 14.94 10.59 -19.54
N PHE A 14 16.00 11.39 -19.74
CA PHE A 14 16.65 12.16 -18.66
C PHE A 14 15.68 13.08 -17.91
N ILE A 15 14.62 13.53 -18.57
CA ILE A 15 13.52 14.24 -17.93
C ILE A 15 12.28 13.33 -18.01
N PRO A 16 11.81 12.79 -16.87
CA PRO A 16 10.66 11.91 -16.85
C PRO A 16 9.45 12.52 -17.59
N GLY A 17 8.89 11.75 -18.52
CA GLY A 17 7.74 12.14 -19.34
C GLY A 17 8.06 12.73 -20.72
N LEU A 18 9.26 13.28 -20.96
CA LEU A 18 9.61 13.82 -22.28
C LEU A 18 9.70 12.73 -23.37
N SER A 19 10.25 11.56 -23.02
CA SER A 19 10.36 10.45 -23.96
C SER A 19 8.99 9.92 -24.38
N HIS A 20 7.98 9.94 -23.50
CA HIS A 20 6.60 9.59 -23.83
C HIS A 20 5.94 10.56 -24.80
N PHE A 21 6.19 11.88 -24.67
CA PHE A 21 5.73 12.86 -25.65
C PHE A 21 6.34 12.60 -27.02
N TYR A 22 7.64 12.29 -27.07
CA TYR A 22 8.30 11.90 -28.33
C TYR A 22 7.68 10.63 -28.90
N LEU A 23 7.39 9.62 -28.06
CA LEU A 23 6.73 8.39 -28.47
C LEU A 23 5.25 8.56 -28.84
N GLY A 24 4.62 9.69 -28.50
CA GLY A 24 3.24 10.04 -28.85
C GLY A 24 2.22 9.78 -27.74
N PHE A 25 2.65 9.25 -26.60
CA PHE A 25 1.80 8.98 -25.43
C PHE A 25 1.73 10.19 -24.53
N LYS A 26 0.94 11.19 -24.94
CA LYS A 26 0.80 12.47 -24.22
C LYS A 26 0.30 12.29 -22.79
N GLU A 27 -0.67 11.42 -22.56
CA GLU A 27 -1.24 11.18 -21.22
C GLU A 27 -0.17 10.66 -20.24
N ARG A 28 0.56 9.60 -20.64
CA ARG A 28 1.66 9.05 -19.83
C ARG A 28 2.77 10.07 -19.60
N GLY A 29 3.14 10.83 -20.64
CA GLY A 29 4.16 11.88 -20.54
C GLY A 29 3.79 12.95 -19.52
N THR A 30 2.54 13.40 -19.53
CA THR A 30 2.03 14.38 -18.56
C THR A 30 2.06 13.83 -17.13
N ILE A 31 1.68 12.57 -16.92
CA ILE A 31 1.70 11.93 -15.59
C ILE A 31 3.12 11.94 -15.02
N PHE A 32 4.10 11.43 -15.77
CA PHE A 32 5.50 11.39 -15.30
C PHE A 32 6.06 12.79 -15.06
N LEU A 33 5.70 13.77 -15.88
CA LEU A 33 6.15 15.16 -15.72
C LEU A 33 5.55 15.82 -14.48
N ILE A 34 4.25 15.61 -14.21
CA ILE A 34 3.59 16.11 -13.00
C ILE A 34 4.19 15.48 -11.74
N VAL A 35 4.40 14.16 -11.74
CA VAL A 35 5.00 13.46 -10.59
C VAL A 35 6.43 13.95 -10.35
N PHE A 36 7.23 14.11 -11.41
CA PHE A 36 8.60 14.61 -11.32
C PHE A 36 8.64 16.04 -10.76
N LEU A 37 7.93 17.00 -11.37
CA LEU A 37 7.92 18.39 -10.90
C LEU A 37 7.26 18.55 -9.52
N GLY A 38 6.18 17.80 -9.28
CA GLY A 38 5.48 17.79 -8.01
C GLY A 38 6.35 17.29 -6.86
N SER A 39 7.16 16.25 -7.11
CA SER A 39 8.10 15.74 -6.10
C SER A 39 9.18 16.78 -5.73
N ILE A 40 9.71 17.51 -6.72
CA ILE A 40 10.68 18.59 -6.50
C ILE A 40 10.03 19.72 -5.69
N LEU A 41 8.89 20.23 -6.15
CA LEU A 41 8.21 21.35 -5.49
C LEU A 41 7.82 21.00 -4.05
N SER A 42 7.29 19.80 -3.83
CA SER A 42 6.88 19.33 -2.51
C SER A 42 8.08 19.21 -1.57
N MET A 43 9.15 18.55 -1.97
CA MET A 43 10.30 18.34 -1.09
C MET A 43 11.09 19.61 -0.84
N VAL A 44 11.27 20.48 -1.84
CA VAL A 44 11.89 21.80 -1.64
C VAL A 44 11.06 22.64 -0.68
N GLY A 45 9.73 22.62 -0.81
CA GLY A 45 8.83 23.29 0.12
C GLY A 45 8.98 22.77 1.57
N LEU A 46 9.07 21.45 1.75
CA LEU A 46 9.31 20.85 3.06
C LEU A 46 10.67 21.23 3.64
N THR A 47 11.75 21.23 2.84
CA THR A 47 13.07 21.66 3.31
C THR A 47 13.04 23.09 3.84
N VAL A 48 12.35 24.00 3.16
CA VAL A 48 12.23 25.41 3.58
C VAL A 48 11.40 25.55 4.86
N VAL A 49 10.27 24.84 4.97
CA VAL A 49 9.35 24.94 6.12
C VAL A 49 9.96 24.35 7.39
N PHE A 50 10.64 23.22 7.27
CA PHE A 50 11.15 22.46 8.41
C PHE A 50 12.64 22.67 8.68
N ASN A 51 13.33 23.43 7.81
CA ASN A 51 14.77 23.74 7.88
C ASN A 51 15.63 22.49 8.14
N ASN A 52 15.34 21.40 7.41
CA ASN A 52 15.96 20.10 7.57
C ASN A 52 16.51 19.59 6.24
N ASP A 53 17.83 19.47 6.16
CA ASP A 53 18.55 19.07 4.95
C ASP A 53 18.31 17.60 4.55
N GLY A 54 17.78 16.77 5.47
CA GLY A 54 17.47 15.37 5.20
C GLY A 54 16.43 15.16 4.10
N PHE A 55 15.54 16.13 3.88
CA PHE A 55 14.55 16.08 2.79
C PHE A 55 15.20 16.13 1.40
N ALA A 56 16.38 16.76 1.25
CA ALA A 56 17.10 16.79 -0.02
C ALA A 56 17.62 15.41 -0.44
N ALA A 57 18.12 14.61 0.53
CA ALA A 57 18.56 13.25 0.27
C ALA A 57 17.37 12.35 -0.16
N ILE A 58 16.23 12.49 0.52
CA ILE A 58 15.00 11.76 0.17
C ILE A 58 14.53 12.13 -1.23
N LEU A 59 14.54 13.42 -1.58
CA LEU A 59 14.22 13.89 -2.93
C LEU A 59 15.12 13.26 -3.98
N PHE A 60 16.44 13.24 -3.77
CA PHE A 60 17.38 12.64 -4.72
C PHE A 60 17.05 11.17 -5.00
N PHE A 61 16.83 10.36 -3.96
CA PHE A 61 16.41 8.97 -4.11
C PHE A 61 15.07 8.83 -4.85
N MET A 62 14.09 9.68 -4.53
CA MET A 62 12.79 9.68 -5.19
C MET A 62 12.91 9.99 -6.69
N LEU A 63 13.73 10.98 -7.07
CA LEU A 63 13.97 11.34 -8.46
C LEU A 63 14.64 10.22 -9.25
N CYS A 64 15.61 9.52 -8.64
CA CYS A 64 16.22 8.34 -9.27
C CYS A 64 15.21 7.24 -9.56
N ILE A 65 14.29 6.96 -8.63
CA ILE A 65 13.23 5.95 -8.81
C ILE A 65 12.26 6.38 -9.92
N ILE A 66 11.77 7.62 -9.87
CA ILE A 66 10.84 8.16 -10.88
C ILE A 66 11.48 8.11 -12.27
N TRP A 67 12.76 8.50 -12.39
CA TRP A 67 13.51 8.44 -13.64
C TRP A 67 13.62 7.03 -14.19
N LEU A 68 13.99 6.06 -13.34
CA LEU A 68 14.16 4.66 -13.73
C LEU A 68 12.82 4.06 -14.21
N VAL A 69 11.73 4.30 -13.48
CA VAL A 69 10.39 3.83 -13.86
C VAL A 69 9.95 4.43 -15.20
N ALA A 70 10.11 5.75 -15.38
CA ALA A 70 9.75 6.42 -16.63
C ALA A 70 10.57 5.92 -17.82
N LEU A 71 11.87 5.64 -17.61
CA LEU A 71 12.76 5.10 -18.64
C LEU A 71 12.34 3.67 -19.05
N ILE A 72 12.07 2.79 -18.09
CA ILE A 72 11.59 1.43 -18.38
C ILE A 72 10.27 1.48 -19.16
N ASP A 73 9.33 2.33 -18.74
CA ASP A 73 8.03 2.46 -19.39
C ASP A 73 8.16 2.95 -20.84
N ALA A 74 8.98 3.98 -21.08
CA ALA A 74 9.24 4.49 -22.42
C ALA A 74 9.87 3.43 -23.35
N PHE A 75 10.78 2.61 -22.84
CA PHE A 75 11.39 1.53 -23.62
C PHE A 75 10.44 0.36 -23.88
N SER A 76 9.57 0.04 -22.92
CA SER A 76 8.49 -0.95 -23.11
C SER A 76 7.56 -0.55 -24.26
N ILE A 77 7.12 0.71 -24.24
CA ILE A 77 6.31 1.30 -25.30
C ILE A 77 7.01 1.27 -26.66
N ARG A 78 8.28 1.70 -26.71
CA ARG A 78 9.05 1.72 -27.95
C ARG A 78 9.18 0.32 -28.54
N LYS A 79 9.47 -0.68 -27.70
CA LYS A 79 9.58 -2.08 -28.13
C LYS A 79 8.26 -2.56 -28.75
N LYS A 80 7.12 -2.24 -28.14
CA LYS A 80 5.79 -2.59 -28.66
C LYS A 80 5.51 -1.96 -30.03
N TYR A 81 5.82 -0.66 -30.20
CA TYR A 81 5.70 0.00 -31.51
C TYR A 81 6.57 -0.62 -32.60
N PHE A 82 7.81 -1.00 -32.28
CA PHE A 82 8.69 -1.68 -33.25
C PHE A 82 8.16 -3.05 -33.67
N MET A 83 7.47 -3.77 -32.78
CA MET A 83 6.80 -5.03 -33.15
C MET A 83 5.54 -4.78 -33.99
N GLU A 84 4.81 -3.70 -33.72
CA GLU A 84 3.56 -3.33 -34.43
C GLU A 84 3.80 -2.76 -35.84
N GLU A 85 4.92 -2.07 -36.08
CA GLU A 85 5.29 -1.57 -37.43
C GLU A 85 5.94 -2.65 -38.32
N GLN A 86 6.37 -3.79 -37.73
CA GLN A 86 6.99 -4.90 -38.46
C GLN A 86 6.00 -6.02 -38.82
N ALA A 87 4.88 -6.13 -38.10
CA ALA A 87 3.81 -7.07 -38.41
C ALA A 87 2.73 -6.34 -39.23
N ASN A 88 2.46 -6.80 -40.46
CA ASN A 88 1.28 -6.38 -41.24
C ASN A 88 0.04 -6.92 -40.52
N ILE A 89 -0.45 -6.16 -39.54
CA ILE A 89 -1.46 -6.63 -38.60
C ILE A 89 -2.87 -6.40 -39.15
N SER A 90 -3.63 -7.49 -39.22
CA SER A 90 -5.06 -7.54 -39.54
C SER A 90 -5.91 -6.79 -38.50
N MET A 91 -7.14 -6.37 -38.84
CA MET A 91 -7.95 -5.52 -37.96
C MET A 91 -8.22 -6.14 -36.57
N ASP A 92 -8.32 -7.47 -36.48
CA ASP A 92 -8.50 -8.21 -35.21
C ASP A 92 -7.28 -8.09 -34.27
N GLU A 93 -6.08 -8.32 -34.79
CA GLU A 93 -4.81 -8.23 -34.03
C GLU A 93 -4.50 -6.78 -33.59
N LYS A 94 -5.07 -5.77 -34.29
CA LYS A 94 -5.01 -4.35 -33.91
C LYS A 94 -5.94 -4.04 -32.74
N GLU A 95 -7.14 -4.62 -32.74
CA GLU A 95 -8.11 -4.44 -31.66
C GLU A 95 -7.63 -5.12 -30.38
N GLU A 96 -7.04 -6.31 -30.50
CA GLU A 96 -6.35 -7.03 -29.41
C GLU A 96 -5.17 -6.23 -28.85
N ASN A 97 -4.29 -5.70 -29.72
CA ASN A 97 -3.14 -4.88 -29.27
C ASN A 97 -3.54 -3.59 -28.56
N ILE A 98 -4.61 -2.94 -29.02
CA ILE A 98 -5.18 -1.75 -28.38
C ILE A 98 -5.81 -2.11 -27.02
N GLY A 99 -6.48 -3.26 -26.93
CA GLY A 99 -6.99 -3.84 -25.68
C GLY A 99 -5.89 -4.03 -24.65
N ASP A 100 -4.83 -4.75 -25.01
CA ASP A 100 -3.65 -4.99 -24.17
C ASP A 100 -2.97 -3.68 -23.73
N MET A 101 -2.93 -2.68 -24.62
CA MET A 101 -2.40 -1.36 -24.29
C MET A 101 -3.25 -0.65 -23.24
N LYS A 102 -4.58 -0.66 -23.39
CA LYS A 102 -5.51 -0.07 -22.42
C LYS A 102 -5.41 -0.78 -21.07
N GLU A 103 -5.27 -2.11 -21.08
CA GLU A 103 -5.11 -2.88 -19.85
C GLU A 103 -3.79 -2.55 -19.15
N SER A 104 -2.66 -2.59 -19.86
CA SER A 104 -1.34 -2.22 -19.30
C SER A 104 -1.29 -0.79 -18.78
N ASN A 105 -1.90 0.17 -19.49
CA ASN A 105 -2.12 1.54 -19.03
C ASN A 105 -2.87 1.59 -17.71
N LYS A 106 -4.01 0.88 -17.65
CA LYS A 106 -4.85 0.81 -16.45
C LYS A 106 -4.06 0.23 -15.28
N LYS A 107 -3.26 -0.82 -15.49
CA LYS A 107 -2.39 -1.40 -14.45
C LYS A 107 -1.38 -0.39 -13.92
N ALA A 108 -0.63 0.25 -14.81
CA ALA A 108 0.41 1.21 -14.44
C ALA A 108 -0.16 2.42 -13.67
N ILE A 109 -1.29 2.97 -14.12
CA ILE A 109 -1.94 4.11 -13.46
C ILE A 109 -2.53 3.71 -12.10
N ALA A 110 -3.15 2.52 -12.00
CA ALA A 110 -3.65 2.02 -10.73
C ALA A 110 -2.52 1.84 -9.71
N LEU A 111 -1.37 1.32 -10.13
CA LEU A 111 -0.19 1.16 -9.26
C LEU A 111 0.42 2.51 -8.86
N ALA A 112 0.48 3.48 -9.78
CA ALA A 112 0.90 4.83 -9.45
C ALA A 112 0.00 5.47 -8.40
N PHE A 113 -1.33 5.33 -8.54
CA PHE A 113 -2.28 5.82 -7.54
C PHE A 113 -2.21 5.03 -6.22
N SER A 114 -1.83 3.76 -6.24
CA SER A 114 -1.69 2.92 -5.04
C SER A 114 -0.56 3.35 -4.09
N ILE A 115 0.31 4.27 -4.53
CA ILE A 115 1.28 4.94 -3.64
C ILE A 115 0.56 5.69 -2.51
N VAL A 116 -0.64 6.23 -2.79
CA VAL A 116 -1.54 6.76 -1.77
C VAL A 116 -2.53 5.65 -1.40
N PRO A 117 -2.54 5.17 -0.15
CA PRO A 117 -3.45 4.09 0.26
C PRO A 117 -4.89 4.39 -0.09
N GLY A 118 -5.54 3.43 -0.76
CA GLY A 118 -6.92 3.53 -1.25
C GLY A 118 -7.12 4.25 -2.59
N ALA A 119 -6.19 5.06 -3.08
CA ALA A 119 -6.40 5.83 -4.31
C ALA A 119 -6.35 4.94 -5.58
N GLY A 120 -5.49 3.91 -5.57
CA GLY A 120 -5.44 2.91 -6.64
C GLY A 120 -6.76 2.14 -6.80
N HIS A 121 -7.40 1.76 -5.69
CA HIS A 121 -8.72 1.13 -5.68
C HIS A 121 -9.81 2.05 -6.25
N MET A 122 -9.81 3.32 -5.86
CA MET A 122 -10.76 4.31 -6.40
C MET A 122 -10.59 4.49 -7.90
N TYR A 123 -9.36 4.52 -8.40
CA TYR A 123 -9.09 4.59 -9.84
C TYR A 123 -9.62 3.36 -10.60
N LEU A 124 -9.54 2.17 -9.98
CA LEU A 124 -10.07 0.94 -10.55
C LEU A 124 -11.60 0.83 -10.49
N GLY A 125 -12.28 1.78 -9.84
CA GLY A 125 -13.74 1.82 -9.67
C GLY A 125 -14.23 1.38 -8.29
N TYR A 126 -13.36 0.83 -7.43
CA TYR A 126 -13.69 0.35 -6.09
C TYR A 126 -13.72 1.49 -5.05
N GLN A 127 -14.65 2.43 -5.21
CA GLN A 127 -14.74 3.66 -4.40
C GLN A 127 -14.86 3.38 -2.90
N LYS A 128 -15.75 2.46 -2.49
CA LYS A 128 -15.97 2.11 -1.08
C LYS A 128 -14.72 1.55 -0.43
N LYS A 129 -14.09 0.56 -1.08
CA LYS A 129 -12.88 -0.11 -0.62
C LYS A 129 -11.71 0.88 -0.50
N GLY A 130 -11.52 1.70 -1.55
CA GLY A 130 -10.52 2.75 -1.55
C GLY A 130 -10.72 3.77 -0.43
N LEU A 131 -11.96 4.20 -0.19
CA LEU A 131 -12.25 5.15 0.90
C LEU A 131 -11.94 4.56 2.28
N ILE A 132 -12.30 3.30 2.53
CA ILE A 132 -12.02 2.63 3.80
C ILE A 132 -10.50 2.56 4.04
N MET A 133 -9.72 2.13 3.03
CA MET A 133 -8.26 2.05 3.12
C MET A 133 -7.63 3.43 3.35
N MET A 134 -8.11 4.44 2.62
CA MET A 134 -7.63 5.81 2.74
C MET A 134 -7.95 6.38 4.13
N THR A 135 -9.19 6.25 4.59
CA THR A 135 -9.61 6.68 5.92
C THR A 135 -8.83 5.97 7.01
N ALA A 136 -8.62 4.65 6.93
CA ALA A 136 -7.84 3.92 7.92
C ALA A 136 -6.39 4.42 8.00
N PHE A 137 -5.73 4.58 6.85
CA PHE A 137 -4.35 5.05 6.80
C PHE A 137 -4.19 6.48 7.35
N PHE A 138 -5.01 7.41 6.87
CA PHE A 138 -4.96 8.81 7.34
C PHE A 138 -5.46 8.97 8.78
N PHE A 139 -6.41 8.15 9.22
CA PHE A 139 -6.83 8.12 10.62
C PHE A 139 -5.68 7.68 11.53
N VAL A 140 -4.96 6.62 11.18
CA VAL A 140 -3.77 6.19 11.96
C VAL A 140 -2.68 7.27 11.94
N LEU A 141 -2.40 7.89 10.79
CA LEU A 141 -1.46 9.01 10.69
C LEU A 141 -1.86 10.17 11.62
N PHE A 142 -3.10 10.63 11.51
CA PHE A 142 -3.66 11.70 12.33
C PHE A 142 -3.61 11.34 13.81
N PHE A 143 -4.01 10.11 14.14
CA PHE A 143 -4.09 9.63 15.52
C PHE A 143 -2.70 9.56 16.16
N ILE A 144 -1.69 9.04 15.45
CA ILE A 144 -0.30 9.03 15.93
C ILE A 144 0.22 10.46 16.10
N GLY A 145 0.01 11.34 15.12
CA GLY A 145 0.46 12.74 15.19
C GLY A 145 -0.18 13.52 16.33
N TRP A 146 -1.48 13.30 16.57
CA TRP A 146 -2.20 13.96 17.66
C TRP A 146 -1.85 13.36 19.02
N THR A 147 -1.71 12.05 19.16
CA THR A 147 -1.45 11.44 20.47
C THR A 147 0.04 11.35 20.83
N ASN A 148 0.95 11.49 19.86
CA ASN A 148 2.39 11.21 19.98
C ASN A 148 2.72 9.74 20.35
N LEU A 149 1.82 8.81 20.07
CA LEU A 149 2.01 7.38 20.33
C LEU A 149 2.86 6.73 19.21
N ASN A 150 4.16 7.02 19.21
CA ASN A 150 5.12 6.53 18.21
C ASN A 150 5.19 5.00 18.10
N MET A 151 4.77 4.27 19.14
CA MET A 151 4.72 2.81 19.13
C MET A 151 3.80 2.22 18.05
N PHE A 152 2.86 3.01 17.50
CA PHE A 152 1.99 2.57 16.41
C PHE A 152 2.53 2.91 15.01
N LEU A 153 3.72 3.51 14.89
CA LEU A 153 4.29 3.89 13.58
C LEU A 153 4.47 2.69 12.64
N PHE A 154 4.69 1.47 13.17
CA PHE A 154 4.81 0.26 12.35
C PHE A 154 3.50 -0.13 11.64
N VAL A 155 2.34 0.36 12.11
CA VAL A 155 1.03 0.09 11.49
C VAL A 155 0.92 0.76 10.12
N LEU A 156 1.56 1.92 9.93
CA LEU A 156 1.53 2.67 8.67
C LEU A 156 2.09 1.90 7.47
N PRO A 157 3.32 1.36 7.50
CA PRO A 157 3.83 0.57 6.38
C PRO A 157 3.00 -0.70 6.17
N VAL A 158 2.47 -1.34 7.22
CA VAL A 158 1.59 -2.52 7.08
C VAL A 158 0.32 -2.17 6.31
N LEU A 159 -0.38 -1.09 6.69
CA LEU A 159 -1.57 -0.61 5.97
C LEU A 159 -1.25 -0.19 4.54
N TRP A 160 -0.09 0.46 4.32
CA TRP A 160 0.35 0.87 3.00
C TRP A 160 0.60 -0.33 2.08
N PHE A 161 1.39 -1.32 2.53
CA PHE A 161 1.66 -2.54 1.76
C PHE A 161 0.37 -3.32 1.49
N TYR A 162 -0.49 -3.47 2.51
CA TYR A 162 -1.78 -4.13 2.34
C TYR A 162 -2.62 -3.44 1.24
N SER A 163 -2.78 -2.11 1.31
CA SER A 163 -3.49 -1.36 0.28
C SER A 163 -2.82 -1.47 -1.09
N PHE A 164 -1.49 -1.41 -1.16
CA PHE A 164 -0.76 -1.45 -2.42
C PHE A 164 -0.92 -2.80 -3.13
N PHE A 165 -0.68 -3.90 -2.40
CA PHE A 165 -0.82 -5.25 -2.95
C PHE A 165 -2.26 -5.60 -3.26
N ASP A 166 -3.21 -5.18 -2.43
CA ASP A 166 -4.63 -5.42 -2.69
C ASP A 166 -5.11 -4.67 -3.94
N ALA A 167 -4.62 -3.44 -4.18
CA ALA A 167 -4.87 -2.74 -5.43
C ALA A 167 -4.23 -3.46 -6.63
N LEU A 168 -2.98 -3.94 -6.52
CA LEU A 168 -2.31 -4.72 -7.56
C LEU A 168 -3.12 -5.97 -7.93
N HIS A 169 -3.62 -6.74 -6.95
CA HIS A 169 -4.46 -7.92 -7.22
C HIS A 169 -5.80 -7.53 -7.86
N SER A 170 -6.37 -6.38 -7.46
CA SER A 170 -7.63 -5.86 -8.01
C SER A 170 -7.53 -5.47 -9.50
N VAL A 171 -6.32 -5.21 -10.00
CA VAL A 171 -6.06 -4.92 -11.41
C VAL A 171 -6.16 -6.17 -12.29
N ASP A 172 -5.72 -7.33 -11.79
CA ASP A 172 -5.57 -8.56 -12.58
C ASP A 172 -6.89 -9.32 -12.81
N GLY A 173 -8.04 -8.72 -12.44
CA GLY A 173 -9.36 -9.29 -12.69
C GLY A 173 -9.65 -10.58 -11.93
N LYS A 174 -8.75 -11.03 -11.05
CA LYS A 174 -9.01 -12.10 -10.09
C LYS A 174 -9.94 -11.54 -9.04
N ASN A 175 -11.24 -11.77 -9.27
CA ASN A 175 -12.36 -11.48 -8.38
C ASN A 175 -11.92 -11.39 -6.92
N VAL A 176 -11.96 -10.18 -6.37
CA VAL A 176 -12.68 -10.05 -5.11
C VAL A 176 -14.03 -9.57 -5.58
N GLU A 177 -15.01 -10.46 -5.49
CA GLU A 177 -16.42 -10.19 -5.77
C GLU A 177 -16.81 -8.84 -5.17
N ASP A 178 -17.94 -8.31 -5.64
CA ASP A 178 -18.75 -7.39 -4.86
C ASP A 178 -19.10 -8.03 -3.51
N GLU A 179 -18.14 -8.26 -2.62
CA GLU A 179 -18.36 -7.98 -1.22
C GLU A 179 -18.71 -6.49 -1.25
N GLU A 180 -20.02 -6.24 -1.34
CA GLU A 180 -20.60 -5.12 -0.64
C GLU A 180 -19.95 -5.13 0.74
N ILE A 181 -18.84 -4.42 0.87
CA ILE A 181 -18.40 -3.86 2.12
C ILE A 181 -19.47 -2.81 2.41
N SER A 182 -20.66 -3.31 2.74
CA SER A 182 -21.59 -2.68 3.62
C SER A 182 -20.73 -2.09 4.71
N PHE A 183 -20.92 -0.81 4.98
CA PHE A 183 -20.33 -0.13 6.12
C PHE A 183 -20.79 -0.74 7.46
N ALA A 184 -21.25 -2.00 7.46
CA ALA A 184 -21.11 -2.89 8.59
C ALA A 184 -19.62 -2.94 8.93
N LEU A 185 -19.23 -2.07 9.86
CA LEU A 185 -18.08 -2.31 10.73
C LEU A 185 -18.01 -3.82 11.00
N PRO A 186 -16.83 -4.45 10.89
CA PRO A 186 -16.71 -5.85 11.27
C PRO A 186 -17.44 -6.03 12.60
N LYS A 187 -18.30 -7.06 12.72
CA LYS A 187 -19.14 -7.31 13.91
C LYS A 187 -18.24 -7.65 15.09
N ILE A 188 -17.51 -6.66 15.56
CA ILE A 188 -16.64 -6.74 16.70
C ILE A 188 -17.54 -6.58 17.90
N LYS A 189 -17.39 -7.50 18.83
CA LYS A 189 -18.06 -7.46 20.13
C LYS A 189 -17.82 -6.08 20.76
N PRO A 190 -18.88 -5.33 21.13
CA PRO A 190 -18.75 -3.97 21.65
C PRO A 190 -17.84 -3.91 22.89
N GLU A 191 -17.73 -5.01 23.64
CA GLU A 191 -16.82 -5.16 24.77
C GLU A 191 -15.35 -5.01 24.36
N TRP A 192 -14.97 -5.51 23.18
CA TRP A 192 -13.59 -5.38 22.66
C TRP A 192 -13.29 -3.95 22.21
N ILE A 193 -14.27 -3.26 21.62
CA ILE A 193 -14.17 -1.82 21.34
C ILE A 193 -13.96 -1.06 22.65
N GLY A 194 -14.74 -1.38 23.69
CA GLY A 194 -14.66 -0.75 25.00
C GLY A 194 -13.27 -0.89 25.61
N TRP A 195 -12.73 -2.10 25.66
CA TRP A 195 -11.38 -2.35 26.16
C TRP A 195 -10.30 -1.62 25.35
N CYS A 196 -10.40 -1.63 24.01
CA CYS A 196 -9.48 -0.91 23.15
C CYS A 196 -9.48 0.60 23.46
N LEU A 197 -10.67 1.19 23.64
CA LEU A 197 -10.83 2.61 23.94
C LEU A 197 -10.28 2.99 25.32
N ILE A 198 -10.51 2.15 26.34
CA ILE A 198 -9.96 2.34 27.69
C ILE A 198 -8.44 2.30 27.67
N VAL A 199 -7.86 1.25 27.07
CA VAL A 199 -6.39 1.11 26.98
C VAL A 199 -5.79 2.28 26.22
N MET A 200 -6.38 2.67 25.10
CA MET A 200 -5.93 3.81 24.31
C MET A 200 -6.02 5.13 25.10
N GLY A 201 -7.10 5.36 25.85
CA GLY A 201 -7.25 6.53 26.72
C GLY A 201 -6.19 6.59 27.82
N VAL A 202 -5.91 5.46 28.48
CA VAL A 202 -4.85 5.36 29.50
C VAL A 202 -3.48 5.68 28.89
N LEU A 203 -3.17 5.14 27.72
CA LEU A 203 -1.92 5.42 27.01
C LEU A 203 -1.76 6.90 26.69
N VAL A 204 -2.83 7.58 26.25
CA VAL A 204 -2.81 9.02 25.99
C VAL A 204 -2.61 9.82 27.28
N VAL A 205 -3.24 9.45 28.38
CA VAL A 205 -3.04 10.12 29.68
C VAL A 205 -1.58 9.99 30.15
N ILE A 206 -1.00 8.79 30.04
CA ILE A 206 0.41 8.58 30.37
C ILE A 206 1.30 9.48 29.51
N GLU A 207 1.06 9.48 28.20
CA GLU A 207 1.89 10.17 27.22
C GLU A 207 1.79 11.70 27.29
N ARG A 208 0.56 12.23 27.43
CA ARG A 208 0.28 13.67 27.35
C ARG A 208 0.19 14.37 28.70
N VAL A 209 -0.10 13.65 29.78
CA VAL A 209 -0.28 14.23 31.11
C VAL A 209 0.83 13.76 32.05
N LEU A 210 1.04 12.45 32.18
CA LEU A 210 1.95 11.92 33.20
C LEU A 210 3.43 12.19 32.88
N TYR A 211 3.89 11.92 31.65
CA TYR A 211 5.28 12.15 31.26
C TYR A 211 5.73 13.60 31.42
N PRO A 212 4.94 14.61 30.98
CA PRO A 212 5.29 16.01 31.22
C PRO A 212 5.31 16.39 32.70
N ILE A 213 4.33 15.95 33.50
CA ILE A 213 4.24 16.31 34.93
C ILE A 213 5.41 15.72 35.73
N LEU A 214 5.80 14.48 35.43
CA LEU A 214 6.92 13.80 36.09
C LEU A 214 8.29 14.19 35.50
N ASN A 215 8.31 15.08 34.49
CA ASN A 215 9.50 15.49 33.76
C ASN A 215 10.35 14.29 33.27
N ILE A 216 9.67 13.26 32.77
CA ILE A 216 10.29 12.01 32.32
C ILE A 216 11.11 12.28 31.05
N SER A 217 12.37 11.85 31.05
CA SER A 217 13.27 12.06 29.92
C SER A 217 12.82 11.27 28.68
N TYR A 218 13.17 11.79 27.50
CA TYR A 218 12.86 11.14 26.22
C TYR A 218 13.42 9.70 26.11
N GLN A 219 14.55 9.42 26.76
CA GLN A 219 15.16 8.08 26.77
C GLN A 219 14.29 7.07 27.53
N VAL A 220 13.83 7.44 28.72
CA VAL A 220 12.95 6.59 29.54
C VAL A 220 11.62 6.35 28.82
N LYS A 221 11.06 7.40 28.22
CA LYS A 221 9.87 7.30 27.38
C LYS A 221 10.05 6.27 26.25
N ASN A 222 11.16 6.31 25.52
CA ASN A 222 11.44 5.35 24.45
C ASN A 222 11.56 3.92 24.99
N TYR A 223 12.22 3.71 26.13
CA TYR A 223 12.29 2.38 26.75
C TYR A 223 10.92 1.84 27.15
N VAL A 224 10.04 2.69 27.72
CA VAL A 224 8.67 2.28 28.05
C VAL A 224 7.89 1.93 26.79
N GLN A 225 7.95 2.76 25.74
CA GLN A 225 7.27 2.50 24.47
C GLN A 225 7.74 1.19 23.83
N THR A 226 9.06 0.98 23.70
CA THR A 226 9.63 -0.26 23.16
C THR A 226 9.31 -1.46 24.04
N GLY A 227 9.29 -1.30 25.36
CA GLY A 227 8.91 -2.35 26.32
C GLY A 227 7.45 -2.78 26.19
N ILE A 228 6.53 -1.84 25.97
CA ILE A 228 5.12 -2.16 25.70
C ILE A 228 4.99 -2.93 24.38
N VAL A 229 5.66 -2.48 23.31
CA VAL A 229 5.62 -3.16 22.00
C VAL A 229 6.18 -4.57 22.08
N SER A 230 7.32 -4.76 22.76
CA SER A 230 7.93 -6.09 22.90
C SER A 230 7.05 -7.04 23.72
N LEU A 231 6.42 -6.56 24.79
CA LEU A 231 5.44 -7.36 25.55
C LEU A 231 4.26 -7.79 24.69
N ILE A 232 3.71 -6.89 23.86
CA ILE A 232 2.64 -7.23 22.91
C ILE A 232 3.11 -8.34 21.96
N PHE A 233 4.31 -8.21 21.37
CA PHE A 233 4.85 -9.23 20.47
C PHE A 233 5.08 -10.58 21.16
N ILE A 234 5.57 -10.59 22.40
CA ILE A 234 5.75 -11.84 23.17
C ILE A 234 4.39 -12.51 23.40
N VAL A 235 3.39 -11.77 23.86
CA VAL A 235 2.04 -12.32 24.12
C VAL A 235 1.40 -12.84 22.83
N VAL A 236 1.48 -12.07 21.74
CA VAL A 236 0.97 -12.47 20.42
C VAL A 236 1.71 -13.71 19.91
N GLY A 237 3.04 -13.74 20.02
CA GLY A 237 3.87 -14.86 19.60
C GLY A 237 3.55 -16.14 20.37
N ILE A 238 3.46 -16.07 21.70
CA ILE A 238 3.06 -17.20 22.56
C ILE A 238 1.66 -17.69 22.16
N LYS A 239 0.70 -16.78 21.94
CA LYS A 239 -0.66 -17.14 21.53
C LYS A 239 -0.69 -17.84 20.18
N LEU A 240 0.12 -17.40 19.21
CA LEU A 240 0.24 -18.05 17.90
C LEU A 240 0.82 -19.47 18.02
N LEU A 241 1.83 -19.68 18.89
CA LEU A 241 2.43 -20.99 19.13
C LEU A 241 1.48 -22.00 19.81
N ILE A 242 0.52 -21.51 20.60
CA ILE A 242 -0.47 -22.36 21.29
C ILE A 242 -1.65 -22.75 20.36
N GLY A 243 -1.82 -22.07 19.22
CA GLY A 243 -3.01 -22.13 18.37
C GLY A 243 -3.25 -23.40 17.56
N GLU A 244 -2.26 -24.27 17.38
CA GLU A 244 -2.42 -25.50 16.56
C GLU A 244 -2.90 -26.72 17.35
N LYS A 245 -2.85 -26.69 18.69
CA LYS A 245 -3.09 -27.90 19.50
C LYS A 245 -4.56 -28.27 19.77
N ARG A 246 -5.53 -27.55 19.20
CA ARG A 246 -6.97 -27.72 19.50
C ARG A 246 -7.80 -28.38 18.40
N MET A 247 -7.20 -28.74 17.26
CA MET A 247 -7.93 -29.44 16.19
C MET A 247 -7.76 -30.97 16.20
N GLU A 248 -6.74 -31.54 16.86
CA GLU A 248 -6.57 -32.99 16.98
C GLU A 248 -7.35 -33.60 18.16
N ASP A 249 -7.44 -32.93 19.31
CA ASP A 249 -8.12 -33.49 20.50
C ASP A 249 -9.65 -33.62 20.37
N LYS A 250 -10.28 -33.08 19.31
CA LYS A 250 -11.73 -33.22 19.07
C LYS A 250 -12.10 -34.33 18.09
N SER A 251 -11.18 -34.79 17.25
CA SER A 251 -11.44 -35.94 16.36
C SER A 251 -11.31 -37.27 17.10
N ASP A 252 -10.52 -37.33 18.16
CA ASP A 252 -10.25 -38.58 18.88
C ASP A 252 -11.31 -38.91 19.94
N GLU A 253 -12.05 -37.92 20.46
CA GLU A 253 -13.17 -38.15 21.37
C GLU A 253 -14.46 -38.62 20.66
N GLU A 254 -14.68 -38.24 19.39
CA GLU A 254 -15.86 -38.70 18.62
C GLU A 254 -15.70 -40.12 18.04
N ILE A 255 -14.47 -40.63 17.89
CA ILE A 255 -14.22 -41.99 17.38
C ILE A 255 -14.33 -43.05 18.49
N ASP A 256 -14.02 -42.73 19.76
CA ASP A 256 -14.13 -43.70 20.86
C ASP A 256 -15.58 -43.92 21.36
N ASP A 257 -16.48 -42.94 21.16
CA ASP A 257 -17.89 -43.08 21.56
C ASP A 257 -18.75 -43.81 20.49
N GLY A 258 -18.26 -43.90 19.24
CA GLY A 258 -18.92 -44.63 18.16
C GLY A 258 -18.71 -46.15 18.18
N ASN A 259 -17.71 -46.65 18.92
CA ASN A 259 -17.31 -48.07 18.86
C ASN A 259 -17.69 -48.89 20.11
N LYS A 260 -18.44 -48.31 21.06
CA LYS A 260 -18.91 -49.00 22.29
C LYS A 260 -20.38 -49.45 22.24
N GLY A 261 -21.04 -49.35 21.09
CA GLY A 261 -22.47 -49.61 20.93
C GLY A 261 -22.89 -50.92 20.25
N GLU A 262 -21.99 -51.71 19.64
CA GLU A 262 -22.39 -52.86 18.80
C GLU A 262 -22.17 -54.26 19.40
N ASP A 263 -21.54 -54.41 20.57
CA ASP A 263 -21.36 -55.73 21.21
C ASP A 263 -22.19 -55.88 22.49
N GLN A 264 -23.52 -55.91 22.34
CA GLN A 264 -24.41 -56.62 23.27
C GLN A 264 -25.50 -57.37 22.49
N LYS A 265 -25.25 -58.66 22.24
CA LYS A 265 -26.25 -59.67 21.91
C LYS A 265 -26.11 -60.83 22.88
#